data_AF-A0A512N5T8-F1
#
_entry.id   AF-A0A512N5T8-F1
#
_cell.length_a   1.000
_cell.length_b   1.000
_cell.length_c   1.000
_cell.angle_alpha   90.00
_cell.angle_beta   90.00
_cell.angle_gamma   90.00
#
_symmetry.space_group_name_H-M   'P 1'
#
loop_
_entity.id
_entity.type
_entity.pdbx_description
1 polymer ?
#
loop_
_entity_poly.entity_id
_entity_poly.type
_entity_poly.pdbx_seq_one_letter_code
_entity_poly.pdbx_strand_id
1 'polypeptide(L)' 'MTDKPRKRRLSAKQKSSTLFHFWHNLQDIKGEAEQMKDGELVLLVGMMELLVEERIALLGGGRSAMVVAADTAHAH' A
#
# COMPACT_ATOMS: atom_id res chain seq x y z
N MET A 1 30.92 10.73 -20.77
CA MET A 1 30.33 9.79 -19.79
C MET A 1 29.14 10.48 -19.16
N THR A 2 27.92 10.14 -19.57
CA THR A 2 26.69 10.73 -19.01
C THR A 2 26.31 9.95 -17.75
N ASP A 3 26.64 10.50 -16.59
CA ASP A 3 26.30 9.95 -15.29
C ASP A 3 24.77 10.05 -15.11
N LYS A 4 24.05 8.96 -15.42
CA LYS A 4 22.60 8.91 -15.20
C LYS A 4 22.36 8.97 -13.70
N PRO A 5 21.50 9.88 -13.19
CA PRO A 5 21.22 9.95 -11.76
C PRO A 5 20.65 8.60 -11.31
N ARG A 6 21.45 7.84 -10.54
CA ARG A 6 21.00 6.61 -9.90
C ARG A 6 19.83 6.99 -9.00
N LYS A 7 18.60 6.66 -9.40
CA LYS A 7 17.41 6.78 -8.54
C LYS A 7 17.68 6.02 -7.25
N ARG A 8 18.01 6.75 -6.19
CA ARG A 8 18.34 6.17 -4.88
C ARG A 8 17.08 5.46 -4.39
N ARG A 9 17.12 4.13 -4.31
CA ARG A 9 15.98 3.34 -3.85
C ARG A 9 15.69 3.72 -2.40
N LEU A 10 14.44 4.07 -2.11
CA LEU A 10 13.99 4.38 -0.76
C LEU A 10 14.20 3.16 0.15
N SER A 11 14.67 3.40 1.38
CA SER A 11 14.74 2.37 2.42
C SER A 11 13.34 1.85 2.77
N ALA A 12 13.24 0.66 3.36
CA ALA A 12 11.97 0.08 3.79
C ALA A 12 11.23 1.02 4.77
N LYS A 13 11.93 1.61 5.74
CA LYS A 13 11.39 2.59 6.68
C LYS A 13 10.79 3.82 5.99
N GLN A 14 11.50 4.35 4.99
CA GLN A 14 11.01 5.49 4.20
C GLN A 14 9.76 5.11 3.41
N LYS A 15 9.74 3.94 2.78
CA LYS A 15 8.56 3.43 2.06
C LYS A 15 7.35 3.27 2.97
N SER A 16 7.53 2.67 4.15
CA SER A 16 6.46 2.49 5.13
C SER A 16 5.91 3.82 5.63
N SER A 17 6.78 4.80 5.93
CA SER A 17 6.35 6.15 6.30
C SER A 17 5.58 6.85 5.17
N THR A 18 6.06 6.74 3.92
CA THR A 18 5.34 7.31 2.77
C THR A 18 3.96 6.68 2.58
N LEU A 19 3.84 5.35 2.71
CA LEU A 19 2.55 4.67 2.58
C LEU A 19 1.59 4.99 3.73
N PHE A 20 2.11 5.16 4.95
CA PHE A 20 1.31 5.58 6.10
C PHE A 20 0.69 6.97 5.89
N HIS A 21 1.49 7.95 5.44
CA HIS A 21 0.96 9.28 5.13
C HIS A 21 -0.02 9.25 3.95
N PHE A 22 0.27 8.43 2.94
CA PHE A 22 -0.62 8.30 1.80
C PHE A 22 -1.97 7.69 2.17
N TRP A 23 -1.99 6.66 3.02
CA TRP A 23 -3.24 6.07 3.53
C TRP A 23 -4.10 7.09 4.27
N HIS A 24 -3.49 7.94 5.10
CA HIS A 24 -4.23 9.02 5.78
C HIS A 24 -4.84 10.02 4.79
N ASN A 25 -4.10 10.43 3.76
CA ASN A 25 -4.64 11.32 2.74
C ASN A 25 -5.82 10.69 1.97
N LEU A 26 -5.82 9.37 1.78
CA LEU A 26 -6.96 8.68 1.16
C LEU A 26 -8.22 8.76 2.02
N GLN A 27 -8.10 8.71 3.36
CA GLN A 27 -9.24 8.88 4.26
C GLN A 27 -9.88 10.27 4.08
N ASP A 28 -9.06 11.32 3.96
CA ASP A 28 -9.55 12.69 3.75
C ASP A 28 -10.28 12.80 2.40
N ILE A 29 -9.68 12.28 1.31
CA ILE A 29 -10.28 12.29 -0.04
C ILE A 29 -11.60 11.50 -0.06
N LYS A 30 -11.66 10.37 0.65
CA LYS A 30 -12.88 9.57 0.76
C LYS A 30 -13.99 10.34 1.47
N GLY A 31 -13.66 11.02 2.56
CA GLY A 31 -14.60 11.87 3.29
C GLY A 31 -15.14 13.02 2.43
N GLU A 32 -14.28 13.65 1.62
CA GLU A 32 -14.71 14.66 0.65
C GLU A 32 -15.64 14.06 -0.43
N ALA A 33 -15.31 12.88 -0.98
CA ALA A 33 -16.14 12.19 -1.96
C ALA A 33 -17.52 11.80 -1.39
N GLU A 34 -17.58 11.34 -0.14
CA GLU A 34 -18.82 11.06 0.58
C GLU A 34 -19.68 12.33 0.75
N GLN A 35 -19.06 13.46 1.12
CA GLN A 35 -19.75 14.75 1.23
C GLN A 35 -20.30 15.24 -0.12
N MET A 36 -19.57 14.99 -1.21
CA MET A 36 -19.99 15.28 -2.57
C MET A 36 -21.10 14.34 -3.07
N LYS A 37 -21.39 13.24 -2.36
CA LYS A 37 -22.26 12.14 -2.78
C LYS A 37 -21.81 11.48 -4.09
N ASP A 38 -20.51 11.49 -4.35
CA ASP A 38 -19.91 10.86 -5.51
C ASP A 38 -19.55 9.40 -5.20
N GLY A 39 -20.48 8.50 -5.50
CA GLY A 39 -20.32 7.07 -5.20
C GLY A 39 -19.21 6.38 -6.00
N GLU A 40 -18.91 6.85 -7.22
CA GLU A 40 -17.84 6.29 -8.04
C GLU A 40 -16.48 6.67 -7.46
N LEU A 41 -16.32 7.92 -7.03
CA LEU A 41 -15.09 8.38 -6.39
C LEU A 41 -14.87 7.69 -5.05
N VAL A 42 -15.91 7.51 -4.22
CA VAL A 42 -15.82 6.73 -2.97
C VAL A 42 -15.34 5.31 -3.24
N LEU A 43 -15.88 4.64 -4.27
CA LEU A 43 -15.46 3.30 -4.64
C LEU A 43 -14.00 3.26 -5.11
N LEU A 44 -13.60 4.20 -5.97
CA LEU A 44 -12.23 4.30 -6.46
C LEU A 44 -11.23 4.49 -5.31
N VAL A 45 -11.52 5.41 -4.39
CA VAL A 45 -10.67 5.66 -3.22
C VAL A 45 -10.61 4.43 -2.32
N GLY A 46 -11.73 3.73 -2.13
CA GLY A 46 -11.78 2.45 -1.40
C GLY A 46 -10.91 1.37 -2.04
N MET A 47 -10.88 1.27 -3.38
CA MET A 47 -9.98 0.35 -4.07
C MET A 47 -8.51 0.73 -3.86
N MET A 48 -8.19 2.02 -3.82
CA MET A 48 -6.83 2.49 -3.55
C MET A 48 -6.40 2.19 -2.11
N GLU A 49 -7.28 2.32 -1.13
CA GLU A 49 -7.03 1.94 0.27
C GLU A 49 -6.56 0.49 0.37
N LEU A 50 -7.29 -0.44 -0.26
CA LEU A 50 -6.95 -1.87 -0.27
C LEU A 50 -5.55 -2.14 -0.84
N LEU A 51 -5.17 -1.45 -1.94
CA LEU A 51 -3.85 -1.59 -2.54
C LEU A 51 -2.73 -1.08 -1.63
N VAL A 52 -2.99 0.00 -0.89
CA VAL A 52 -2.03 0.57 0.07
C VAL A 52 -1.86 -0.36 1.27
N GLU A 53 -2.94 -0.89 1.80
CA GLU A 53 -2.94 -1.85 2.90
C GLU A 53 -2.18 -3.13 2.56
N GLU A 54 -2.40 -3.69 1.36
CA GLU A 54 -1.62 -4.83 0.85
C GLU A 54 -0.12 -4.51 0.83
N ARG A 55 0.27 -3.33 0.34
CA ARG A 55 1.68 -2.92 0.30
C ARG A 55 2.27 -2.70 1.68
N ILE A 56 1.51 -2.17 2.64
CA ILE A 56 1.93 -2.03 4.03
C ILE A 56 2.12 -3.42 4.65
N ALA A 57 1.20 -4.35 4.45
CA ALA A 57 1.29 -5.72 4.96
C ALA A 57 2.55 -6.44 4.44
N LEU A 58 2.87 -6.27 3.15
CA LEU A 58 4.08 -6.83 2.53
C LEU A 58 5.38 -6.23 3.11
N LEU A 59 5.38 -4.95 3.48
CA LEU A 59 6.52 -4.30 4.12
C LEU A 59 6.67 -4.66 5.60
N GLY A 60 5.56 -4.88 6.30
CA GLY A 60 5.54 -5.23 7.72
C GLY A 60 5.83 -6.70 8.03
N GLY A 61 5.66 -7.61 7.05
CA GLY A 61 5.59 -9.05 7.34
C GLY A 61 6.01 -9.98 6.22
N GLY A 62 6.94 -9.59 5.34
CA GLY A 62 7.44 -10.45 4.25
C GLY A 62 7.99 -11.83 4.65
N ARG A 63 8.17 -12.10 5.96
CA ARG A 63 8.46 -13.45 6.49
C ARG A 63 7.23 -14.27 6.87
N SER A 64 6.15 -13.68 7.38
CA SER A 64 4.95 -14.46 7.78
C SER A 64 4.15 -14.94 6.58
N ALA A 65 4.07 -14.16 5.50
CA ALA A 65 3.35 -14.57 4.29
C ALA A 65 4.00 -15.78 3.59
N MET A 66 5.34 -15.89 3.62
CA MET A 66 6.06 -17.06 3.10
C MET A 66 5.86 -18.31 3.98
N VAL A 67 5.77 -18.14 5.30
CA VAL A 67 5.53 -19.26 6.23
C VAL A 67 4.10 -19.80 6.08
N VAL A 68 3.09 -18.93 5.96
CA VAL A 68 1.69 -19.36 5.75
C VAL A 68 1.49 -20.03 4.38
N ALA A 69 2.19 -19.58 3.34
CA ALA A 69 2.18 -20.23 2.03
C ALA A 69 2.91 -21.58 2.02
N ALA A 70 3.95 -21.75 2.85
CA ALA A 70 4.66 -23.02 3.00
C ALA A 70 3.86 -24.06 3.81
N ASP A 71 3.17 -23.63 4.87
CA ASP A 71 2.32 -24.52 5.69
C ASP A 71 1.09 -25.04 4.92
N THR A 72 0.56 -24.26 3.98
CA THR A 72 -0.55 -24.69 3.11
C THR A 72 -0.10 -25.62 1.98
N ALA A 73 1.17 -25.60 1.59
CA ALA A 73 1.72 -26.47 0.53
C ALA A 73 2.07 -27.89 1.02
N HIS A 74 2.24 -28.10 2.34
CA HIS A 74 2.51 -29.41 2.93
C HIS A 74 1.26 -30.19 3.36
N ALA A 75 0.06 -29.62 3.15
CA ALA A 75 -1.22 -30.23 3.55
C ALA A 75 -2.00 -30.91 2.41
N HIS A 76 -1.38 -31.12 1.24
CA HIS A 76 -1.97 -31.82 0.11
C HIS A 76 -1.22 -33.11 -0.25
#